data_AF-A0A257GVF1-F1
#
_entry.id   AF-A0A257GVF1-F1
#
_cell.length_a   1.000
_cell.length_b   1.000
_cell.length_c   1.000
_cell.angle_alpha   90.00
_cell.angle_beta   90.00
_cell.angle_gamma   90.00
#
_symmetry.space_group_name_H-M   'P 1'
#
loop_
_entity.id
_entity.type
_entity.pdbx_description
1 polymer ?
#
loop_
_entity_poly.entity_id
_entity_poly.type
_entity_poly.pdbx_seq_one_letter_code
_entity_poly.pdbx_strand_id
1 'polypeptide(L)'
;MNSVANYAYGTGTSARITSPTKGTIIALDPAIPPNRQRVTFTAEGTNLRWLMDGKPFAKGPSVQWLPWPGRHVVQLAGERGEVLDEVRIEVRGAGVKERS
;
A
#
# COMPACT_ATOMS: atom_id res chain seq x y z
N MET A 1 22.52 38.87 14.79
CA MET A 1 22.79 37.42 14.84
C MET A 1 21.49 36.72 15.18
N ASN A 2 20.87 36.05 14.21
CA ASN A 2 20.39 34.68 14.34
C ASN A 2 19.83 34.24 12.99
N SER A 3 20.48 33.21 12.47
CA SER A 3 20.42 32.73 11.11
C SER A 3 19.03 32.25 10.70
N VAL A 4 18.70 32.61 9.47
CA VAL A 4 17.80 31.89 8.58
C VAL A 4 18.17 30.39 8.55
N ALA A 5 17.22 29.52 8.88
CA ALA A 5 17.27 28.12 8.51
C ALA A 5 16.25 27.89 7.40
N ASN A 6 16.70 28.10 6.16
CA ASN A 6 16.04 27.52 4.99
C ASN A 6 16.12 26.00 5.16
N TYR A 7 15.00 25.37 5.49
CA TYR A 7 14.84 23.93 5.37
C TYR A 7 14.90 23.60 3.88
N ALA A 8 16.10 23.29 3.39
CA ALA A 8 16.28 22.67 2.09
C ALA A 8 15.46 21.36 2.11
N TYR A 9 14.33 21.36 1.41
CA TYR A 9 13.61 20.12 1.09
C TYR A 9 14.58 19.26 0.28
N GLY A 10 15.09 18.21 0.92
CA GLY A 10 16.02 17.28 0.32
C GLY A 10 15.47 16.78 -1.00
N THR A 11 16.31 16.85 -2.04
CA THR A 11 16.10 16.25 -3.35
C THR A 11 16.27 14.73 -3.28
N GLY A 12 15.44 14.07 -2.47
CA GLY A 12 15.21 12.63 -2.52
C GLY A 12 13.87 12.38 -3.20
N THR A 13 13.82 11.47 -4.18
CA THR A 13 12.54 11.01 -4.74
C THR A 13 11.60 10.67 -3.59
N SER A 14 10.51 11.42 -3.46
CA SER A 14 9.49 11.14 -2.45
C SER A 14 8.96 9.73 -2.72
N ALA A 15 9.01 8.85 -1.71
CA ALA A 15 8.54 7.48 -1.87
C ALA A 15 7.10 7.46 -2.38
N ARG A 16 6.81 6.59 -3.35
CA ARG A 16 5.55 6.63 -4.09
C ARG A 16 5.05 5.23 -4.41
N ILE A 17 3.75 5.01 -4.24
CA ILE A 17 3.05 3.82 -4.71
C ILE A 17 2.93 3.91 -6.24
N THR A 18 3.52 2.95 -6.94
CA THR A 18 3.46 2.86 -8.41
C THR A 18 2.36 1.91 -8.89
N SER A 19 1.97 0.94 -8.06
CA SER A 19 0.81 0.07 -8.33
C SER A 19 0.28 -0.54 -7.03
N PRO A 20 -1.05 -0.72 -6.90
CA PRO A 20 -2.11 -0.15 -7.74
C PRO A 20 -2.20 1.38 -7.63
N THR A 21 -2.82 2.01 -8.62
CA THR A 21 -3.07 3.47 -8.60
C THR A 21 -4.38 3.81 -7.89
N LYS A 22 -4.55 5.08 -7.49
CA LYS A 22 -5.77 5.59 -6.86
C LYS A 22 -7.02 5.24 -7.68
N GLY A 23 -8.01 4.66 -7.02
CA GLY A 23 -9.29 4.29 -7.61
C GLY A 23 -9.28 2.93 -8.33
N THR A 24 -8.18 2.17 -8.24
CA THR A 24 -8.14 0.80 -8.76
C THR A 24 -9.25 -0.05 -8.14
N ILE A 25 -9.98 -0.76 -9.00
CA ILE A 25 -10.95 -1.79 -8.61
C ILE A 25 -10.34 -3.15 -8.92
N ILE A 26 -10.29 -4.01 -7.91
CA ILE A 26 -9.79 -5.38 -8.01
C ILE A 26 -11.00 -6.32 -7.93
N ALA A 27 -11.15 -7.22 -8.90
CA ALA A 27 -12.21 -8.21 -8.89
C ALA A 27 -11.62 -9.58 -8.50
N LEU A 28 -12.21 -10.21 -7.47
CA LEU A 28 -11.90 -11.58 -7.10
C LEU A 28 -12.64 -12.53 -8.03
N ASP A 29 -11.91 -13.49 -8.59
CA ASP A 29 -12.49 -14.56 -9.40
C ASP A 29 -12.97 -15.69 -8.47
N PRO A 30 -14.28 -16.03 -8.45
CA PRO A 30 -14.79 -17.09 -7.58
C PRO A 30 -14.30 -18.50 -7.97
N ALA A 31 -13.80 -18.71 -9.18
CA ALA A 31 -13.22 -19.98 -9.60
C ALA A 31 -11.77 -20.17 -9.12
N ILE A 32 -11.08 -19.10 -8.73
CA ILE A 32 -9.71 -19.15 -8.24
C ILE A 32 -9.72 -19.34 -6.71
N PRO A 33 -9.07 -20.38 -6.17
CA PRO A 33 -8.95 -20.58 -4.73
C PRO A 33 -8.41 -19.32 -4.01
N PRO A 34 -8.93 -18.93 -2.83
CA PRO A 34 -8.51 -17.71 -2.14
C PRO A 34 -7.00 -17.62 -1.92
N ASN A 35 -6.36 -18.74 -1.57
CA ASN A 35 -4.92 -18.81 -1.35
C ASN A 35 -4.08 -18.63 -2.63
N ARG A 36 -4.68 -18.63 -3.82
CA ARG A 36 -4.05 -18.35 -5.11
C ARG A 36 -4.33 -16.94 -5.64
N GLN A 37 -5.18 -16.17 -4.97
CA GLN A 37 -5.42 -14.77 -5.33
C GLN A 37 -4.37 -13.88 -4.66
N ARG A 38 -3.59 -13.15 -5.46
CA ARG A 38 -2.58 -12.19 -4.97
C ARG A 38 -2.67 -10.89 -5.74
N VAL A 39 -2.50 -9.80 -5.01
CA VAL A 39 -2.29 -8.46 -5.57
C VAL A 39 -0.85 -8.08 -5.31
N THR A 40 -0.14 -7.68 -6.36
CA THR A 40 1.20 -7.11 -6.22
C THR A 40 1.08 -5.61 -6.01
N PHE A 41 1.66 -5.13 -4.92
CA PHE A 41 1.87 -3.72 -4.65
C PHE A 41 3.33 -3.38 -4.96
N THR A 42 3.56 -2.27 -5.66
CA THR A 42 4.89 -1.77 -5.99
C THR A 42 5.04 -0.31 -5.64
N ALA A 43 6.26 0.07 -5.26
CA ALA A 43 6.61 1.43 -4.90
C ALA A 43 8.06 1.77 -5.25
N GLU A 44 8.30 3.05 -5.45
CA GLU A 44 9.63 3.65 -5.52
C GLU A 44 9.99 4.25 -4.16
N GLY A 45 11.27 4.17 -3.77
CA GLY A 45 11.78 4.67 -2.50
C GLY A 45 12.51 3.60 -1.70
N THR A 46 13.07 4.00 -0.56
CA THR A 46 13.84 3.13 0.34
C THR A 46 13.17 3.01 1.71
N ASN A 47 13.49 1.94 2.44
CA ASN A 47 13.02 1.69 3.81
C ASN A 47 11.48 1.75 3.98
N LEU A 48 10.78 1.31 2.93
CA LEU A 48 9.33 1.37 2.81
C LEU A 48 8.63 0.33 3.71
N ARG A 49 7.58 0.79 4.41
CA ARG A 49 6.64 -0.06 5.15
C ARG A 49 5.25 0.09 4.55
N TRP A 50 4.59 -1.02 4.28
CA TRP A 50 3.23 -1.04 3.73
C TRP A 50 2.20 -1.22 4.84
N LEU A 51 1.17 -0.37 4.84
CA LEU A 51 0.03 -0.46 5.74
C LEU A 51 -1.24 -0.68 4.91
N MET A 52 -2.10 -1.57 5.41
CA MET A 52 -3.45 -1.83 4.92
C MET A 52 -4.41 -1.40 6.02
N ASP A 53 -5.22 -0.38 5.74
CA ASP A 53 -6.17 0.19 6.71
C ASP A 53 -5.49 0.56 8.05
N GLY A 54 -4.30 1.17 7.96
CA GLY A 54 -3.48 1.56 9.10
C GLY A 54 -2.72 0.41 9.80
N LYS A 55 -2.84 -0.83 9.33
CA LYS A 55 -2.12 -1.99 9.89
C LYS A 55 -0.92 -2.39 9.03
N PRO A 56 0.30 -2.48 9.58
CA PRO A 56 1.46 -2.94 8.82
C PRO A 56 1.27 -4.37 8.32
N PHE A 57 1.60 -4.63 7.05
CA PHE A 57 1.54 -6.00 6.50
C PHE A 57 2.80 -6.43 5.74
N ALA A 58 3.62 -5.50 5.25
CA ALA A 58 4.83 -5.85 4.50
C ALA A 58 5.86 -4.71 4.48
N LYS A 59 7.05 -4.99 3.93
CA LYS A 59 8.15 -4.03 3.73
C LYS A 59 8.81 -4.24 2.38
N GLY A 60 9.46 -3.20 1.87
CA GLY A 60 10.22 -3.24 0.62
C GLY A 60 9.47 -2.68 -0.59
N PRO A 61 10.11 -2.64 -1.77
CA PRO A 61 9.58 -1.96 -2.96
C PRO A 61 8.53 -2.75 -3.73
N SER A 62 8.40 -4.06 -3.48
CA SER A 62 7.40 -4.93 -4.11
C SER A 62 6.94 -5.99 -3.12
N VAL A 63 5.63 -6.08 -2.90
CA VAL A 63 5.03 -6.99 -1.92
C VAL A 63 3.76 -7.62 -2.48
N GLN A 64 3.42 -8.82 -2.01
CA GLN A 64 2.18 -9.48 -2.36
C GLN A 64 1.20 -9.44 -1.19
N TRP A 65 -0.07 -9.20 -1.51
CA TRP A 65 -1.17 -9.13 -0.55
C TRP A 65 -2.25 -10.14 -0.92
N LEU A 66 -2.86 -10.72 0.12
CA LEU A 66 -4.08 -11.53 0.03
C LEU A 66 -5.29 -10.60 0.08
N PRO A 67 -5.99 -10.35 -1.05
CA PRO A 67 -7.10 -9.41 -1.07
C PRO A 67 -8.33 -9.96 -0.34
N TRP A 68 -9.05 -9.08 0.35
CA TRP A 68 -10.41 -9.36 0.87
C TRP A 68 -11.39 -8.31 0.35
N PRO A 69 -12.68 -8.66 0.16
CA PRO A 69 -13.68 -7.70 -0.30
C PRO A 69 -13.80 -6.49 0.63
N GLY A 70 -13.90 -5.30 0.04
CA GLY A 70 -14.02 -4.06 0.79
C GLY A 70 -13.34 -2.88 0.12
N ARG A 71 -13.47 -1.71 0.75
CA ARG A 71 -12.70 -0.52 0.42
C ARG A 71 -11.50 -0.47 1.35
N HIS A 72 -10.31 -0.26 0.77
CA HIS A 72 -9.07 -0.22 1.53
C HIS A 72 -8.31 1.06 1.29
N VAL A 73 -7.65 1.53 2.34
CA VAL A 73 -6.63 2.55 2.28
C VAL A 73 -5.27 1.87 2.37
N VAL A 74 -4.46 2.05 1.34
CA VAL A 74 -3.11 1.49 1.27
C VAL A 74 -2.12 2.64 1.42
N GLN A 75 -1.23 2.53 2.39
CA GLN A 75 -0.26 3.57 2.69
C GLN A 75 1.16 3.02 2.63
N LEU A 76 2.08 3.87 2.17
CA LEU A 76 3.50 3.74 2.45
C LEU A 76 3.82 4.57 3.68
N ALA A 77 4.56 3.99 4.62
CA ALA A 77 5.13 4.71 5.75
C ALA A 77 6.65 4.65 5.74
N GLY A 78 7.26 5.73 6.22
CA GLY A 78 8.69 5.83 6.47
C GLY A 78 9.10 5.14 7.77
N GLU A 79 10.38 5.23 8.08
CA GLU A 79 10.96 4.60 9.26
C GLU A 79 10.41 5.14 10.59
N ARG A 80 10.01 6.42 10.60
CA ARG A 80 9.47 7.10 11.78
C ARG A 80 7.94 6.99 11.85
N GLY A 81 7.33 6.24 10.93
CA GLY A 81 5.88 6.04 10.86
C GLY A 81 5.13 7.20 10.18
N GLU A 82 5.85 8.14 9.56
CA GLU A 82 5.24 9.15 8.71
C GLU A 82 4.61 8.51 7.47
N VAL A 83 3.39 8.88 7.10
CA VAL A 83 2.78 8.44 5.84
C VAL A 83 3.46 9.19 4.70
N LEU A 84 4.06 8.44 3.79
CA LEU A 84 4.80 8.95 2.63
C LEU A 84 3.93 9.04 1.38
N ASP A 85 3.02 8.08 1.19
CA ASP A 85 2.04 8.07 0.10
C ASP A 85 0.80 7.24 0.49
N GLU A 86 -0.33 7.48 -0.19
CA GLU A 86 -1.62 6.83 0.06
C GLU A 86 -2.42 6.63 -1.23
N VAL A 87 -2.95 5.43 -1.44
CA VAL A 87 -3.97 5.15 -2.45
C VAL A 87 -5.19 4.48 -1.84
N ARG A 88 -6.36 4.75 -2.44
CA ARG A 88 -7.61 4.05 -2.11
C ARG A 88 -7.92 3.05 -3.21
N ILE A 89 -8.24 1.82 -2.81
CA ILE A 89 -8.63 0.73 -3.69
C ILE A 89 -9.96 0.13 -3.25
N GLU A 90 -10.66 -0.52 -4.17
CA GLU A 90 -11.86 -1.31 -3.88
C GLU A 90 -11.67 -2.74 -4.37
N VAL A 91 -11.89 -3.72 -3.50
CA VAL A 91 -11.92 -5.13 -3.85
C VAL A 91 -13.38 -5.58 -3.91
N ARG A 92 -13.79 -6.12 -5.07
CA ARG A 92 -15.12 -6.64 -5.35
C ARG A 92 -15.09 -8.16 -5.53
N GLY A 93 -16.23 -8.79 -5.27
CA GLY A 93 -16.42 -10.23 -5.36
C GLY A 93 -16.93 -10.81 -4.05
N ALA A 94 -17.69 -11.89 -4.13
CA ALA A 94 -18.16 -12.61 -2.96
C ALA A 94 -17.01 -13.46 -2.43
N GLY A 95 -16.27 -12.95 -1.44
CA GLY A 95 -15.32 -13.77 -0.70
C GLY A 95 -16.11 -14.83 0.06
N VAL A 96 -15.97 -16.10 -0.32
CA VAL A 96 -16.36 -17.20 0.57
C VAL A 96 -15.53 -17.02 1.83
N LYS A 97 -16.19 -16.64 2.94
CA LYS A 97 -15.57 -16.73 4.27
C LYS A 97 -15.34 -18.22 4.52
N GLU A 98 -14.13 -18.73 4.32
CA GLU A 98 -13.78 -19.99 4.96
C GLU A 98 -13.74 -19.73 6.46
N ARG A 99 -14.80 -20.18 7.14
CA ARG A 99 -14.75 -20.45 8.57
C ARG A 99 -13.98 -21.76 8.74
N SER A 100 -12.92 -21.74 9.52
CA SER A 100 -12.46 -22.89 10.31
C SER A 100 -11.81 -22.34 11.56
#